data_AF-A0ABD5RXZ4-F1
#
_entry.id   AF-A0ABD5RXZ4-F1
#
_cell.length_a   1.000
_cell.length_b   1.000
_cell.length_c   1.000
_cell.angle_alpha   90.00
_cell.angle_beta   90.00
_cell.angle_gamma   90.00
#
_symmetry.space_group_name_H-M   'P 1'
#
loop_
_entity.id
_entity.type
_entity.pdbx_description
1 polymer ?
#
loop_
_entity_poly.entity_id
_entity_poly.type
_entity_poly.pdbx_seq_one_letter_code
_entity_poly.pdbx_strand_id
1 'polypeptide(L)'
;MDPRSRLVSTCQAEAKAYGYTLTIWGGGALLIHAFGTPSPPDVFAYVFGALFGFALLVGYAFDSPLSSGGRDDDQRDGDFLAASTIHFLATPGNLLLAYATILLLAGTGIPHWAAYFAVGTEATLAYNVLTLLEDYIGELLSVPRFQRG
;
A
#
# COMPACT_ATOMS: atom_id res chain seq x y z
N MET A 1 1.30 -15.08 -28.65
CA MET A 1 0.62 -15.11 -27.35
C MET A 1 -0.84 -14.78 -27.54
N ASP A 2 -1.73 -15.52 -26.89
CA ASP A 2 -3.17 -15.27 -26.89
C ASP A 2 -3.49 -13.94 -26.16
N PRO A 3 -4.47 -13.12 -26.61
CA PRO A 3 -4.78 -11.84 -25.98
C PRO A 3 -5.11 -11.94 -24.48
N ARG A 4 -5.76 -13.02 -24.04
CA ARG A 4 -6.10 -13.23 -22.62
C ARG A 4 -4.85 -13.46 -21.79
N SER A 5 -3.91 -14.26 -22.29
CA SER A 5 -2.65 -14.53 -21.57
C SER A 5 -1.80 -13.26 -21.43
N ARG A 6 -1.81 -12.38 -22.45
CA ARG A 6 -1.16 -11.06 -22.36
C ARG A 6 -1.82 -10.17 -21.31
N LEU A 7 -3.16 -10.11 -21.28
CA LEU A 7 -3.89 -9.30 -20.31
C LEU A 7 -3.63 -9.74 -18.87
N VAL A 8 -3.64 -11.05 -18.60
CA VAL A 8 -3.32 -11.60 -17.28
C VAL A 8 -1.92 -11.16 -16.82
N SER A 9 -0.93 -11.32 -17.70
CA SER A 9 0.45 -10.92 -17.40
C SER A 9 0.59 -9.41 -17.13
N THR A 10 -0.06 -8.56 -17.94
CA THR A 10 -0.06 -7.10 -17.72
C THR A 10 -0.72 -6.75 -16.38
N CYS A 11 -1.90 -7.29 -16.10
CA CYS A 11 -2.60 -7.00 -14.85
C CYS A 11 -1.78 -7.45 -13.62
N GLN A 12 -1.13 -8.61 -13.67
CA GLN A 12 -0.27 -9.10 -12.58
C GLN A 12 0.94 -8.20 -12.36
N ALA A 13 1.59 -7.75 -13.43
CA ALA A 13 2.77 -6.89 -13.34
C ALA A 13 2.43 -5.50 -12.77
N GLU A 14 1.24 -4.98 -13.03
CA GLU A 14 0.87 -3.60 -12.70
C GLU A 14 0.00 -3.44 -11.45
N ALA A 15 -0.68 -4.50 -10.98
CA ALA A 15 -1.64 -4.47 -9.88
C ALA A 15 -1.12 -3.75 -8.61
N LYS A 16 0.09 -4.12 -8.15
CA LYS A 16 0.71 -3.56 -6.94
C LYS A 16 1.00 -2.07 -7.09
N ALA A 17 1.55 -1.65 -8.23
CA ALA A 17 1.85 -0.25 -8.50
C ALA A 17 0.58 0.59 -8.66
N TYR A 18 -0.45 0.02 -9.29
CA TYR A 18 -1.72 0.70 -9.52
C TYR A 18 -2.50 0.89 -8.21
N GLY A 19 -2.62 -0.15 -7.38
CA GLY A 19 -3.29 -0.06 -6.07
C GLY A 19 -2.62 0.94 -5.11
N TYR A 20 -1.29 1.03 -5.16
CA TYR A 20 -0.52 2.03 -4.41
C TYR A 20 -0.77 3.45 -4.96
N THR A 21 -0.85 3.60 -6.27
CA THR A 21 -1.17 4.88 -6.91
C THR A 21 -2.56 5.36 -6.48
N LEU A 22 -3.58 4.49 -6.54
CA LEU A 22 -4.94 4.81 -6.09
C LEU A 22 -4.99 5.24 -4.62
N THR A 23 -4.21 4.58 -3.77
CA THR A 23 -4.03 4.97 -2.37
C THR A 23 -3.50 6.41 -2.26
N ILE A 24 -2.39 6.73 -2.92
CA ILE A 24 -1.73 8.04 -2.80
C ILE A 24 -2.61 9.16 -3.34
N TRP A 25 -3.27 8.95 -4.47
CA TRP A 25 -4.17 9.95 -5.04
C TRP A 25 -5.47 10.08 -4.25
N GLY A 26 -6.04 8.96 -3.78
CA GLY A 26 -7.25 8.97 -2.97
C GLY A 26 -7.04 9.63 -1.61
N GLY A 27 -5.93 9.34 -0.91
CA GLY A 27 -5.55 10.01 0.33
C GLY A 27 -5.38 11.52 0.14
N GLY A 28 -4.72 11.93 -0.95
CA GLY A 28 -4.61 13.34 -1.34
C GLY A 28 -5.97 13.99 -1.60
N ALA A 29 -6.88 13.31 -2.31
CA ALA A 29 -8.24 13.80 -2.56
C ALA A 29 -9.05 13.97 -1.27
N LEU A 30 -8.92 13.04 -0.31
CA LEU A 30 -9.55 13.14 1.01
C LEU A 30 -9.01 14.32 1.82
N LEU A 31 -7.70 14.55 1.80
CA LEU A 31 -7.07 15.71 2.43
C LEU A 31 -7.56 17.04 1.81
N ILE A 32 -7.66 17.10 0.49
CA ILE A 32 -8.20 18.27 -0.22
C ILE A 32 -9.67 18.50 0.13
N HIS A 33 -10.46 17.43 0.22
CA HIS A 33 -11.86 17.54 0.63
C HIS A 33 -12.00 18.10 2.06
N ALA A 34 -11.13 17.69 2.99
CA ALA A 34 -11.20 18.10 4.39
C ALA A 34 -10.60 19.50 4.66
N PHE A 35 -9.49 19.84 4.00
CA PHE A 35 -8.70 21.05 4.32
C PHE A 35 -8.64 22.09 3.19
N GLY A 36 -9.23 21.79 2.02
CA GLY A 36 -9.17 22.66 0.84
C GLY A 36 -7.86 22.53 0.06
N THR A 37 -7.53 23.56 -0.73
CA THR A 37 -6.32 23.57 -1.55
C THR A 37 -5.06 23.56 -0.67
N PRO A 38 -4.14 22.59 -0.83
CA PRO A 38 -2.94 22.50 -0.02
C PRO A 38 -1.97 23.65 -0.30
N SER A 39 -1.33 24.14 0.75
CA SER A 39 -0.16 25.01 0.62
C SER A 39 1.09 24.19 0.26
N PRO A 40 2.18 24.81 -0.24
CA PRO A 40 3.41 24.07 -0.54
C PRO A 40 3.97 23.26 0.65
N PRO A 41 3.99 23.77 1.90
CA PRO A 41 4.35 22.97 3.07
C PRO A 41 3.51 21.70 3.25
N ASP A 42 2.20 21.77 2.99
CA ASP A 42 1.31 20.60 3.11
C ASP A 42 1.67 19.53 2.07
N VAL A 43 1.96 19.95 0.83
CA VAL A 43 2.40 19.04 -0.25
C VAL A 43 3.72 18.37 0.11
N PHE A 44 4.72 19.15 0.56
CA PHE A 44 6.00 18.58 0.99
C PHE A 44 5.82 17.64 2.17
N ALA A 45 5.01 18.00 3.17
CA ALA A 45 4.75 17.16 4.32
C ALA A 45 4.12 15.82 3.93
N TYR A 46 3.15 15.82 3.00
CA TYR A 46 2.56 14.60 2.46
C TYR A 46 3.60 13.69 1.79
N VAL A 47 4.41 14.26 0.90
CA VAL A 47 5.47 13.51 0.19
C VAL A 47 6.52 12.98 1.16
N PHE A 48 6.99 13.79 2.11
CA PHE A 48 7.95 13.36 3.12
C PHE A 48 7.37 12.29 4.04
N GLY A 49 6.09 12.39 4.41
CA GLY A 49 5.39 11.34 5.13
C GLY A 49 5.44 10.02 4.38
N ALA A 50 5.07 10.03 3.09
CA ALA A 50 5.10 8.81 2.26
C ALA A 50 6.50 8.19 2.16
N LEU A 51 7.54 9.02 1.98
CA LEU A 51 8.94 8.57 1.98
C LEU A 51 9.38 8.04 3.35
N PHE A 52 8.95 8.68 4.43
CA PHE A 52 9.24 8.25 5.79
C PHE A 52 8.59 6.89 6.09
N GLY A 53 7.33 6.69 5.71
CA GLY A 53 6.65 5.39 5.79
C GLY A 53 7.40 4.30 5.01
N PHE A 54 7.90 4.63 3.82
CA PHE A 54 8.73 3.70 3.04
C PHE A 54 10.06 3.39 3.74
N ALA A 55 10.73 4.40 4.29
CA ALA A 55 11.98 4.22 5.03
C ALA A 55 11.79 3.32 6.27
N LEU A 56 10.65 3.43 6.97
CA LEU A 56 10.30 2.54 8.07
C LEU A 56 10.15 1.09 7.60
N LEU A 57 9.49 0.85 6.47
CA LEU A 57 9.37 -0.49 5.88
C LEU A 57 10.73 -1.06 5.50
N VAL A 58 11.59 -0.27 4.86
CA VAL A 58 12.96 -0.70 4.51
C VAL A 58 13.76 -1.01 5.77
N GLY A 59 13.71 -0.15 6.79
CA GLY A 59 14.39 -0.38 8.06
C GLY A 59 13.89 -1.60 8.81
N TYR A 60 12.60 -1.95 8.66
CA TYR A 60 12.03 -3.17 9.23
C TYR A 60 12.37 -4.44 8.42
N ALA A 61 12.37 -4.33 7.08
CA ALA A 61 12.53 -5.48 6.19
C ALA A 61 14.00 -5.90 6.00
N PHE A 62 14.95 -4.99 6.21
CA PHE A 62 16.37 -5.23 6.00
C PHE A 62 17.15 -5.01 7.30
N ASP A 63 17.82 -6.06 7.79
CA ASP A 63 18.73 -6.00 8.96
C ASP A 63 19.87 -4.98 8.77
N SER A 64 20.21 -4.66 7.51
CA SER A 64 21.07 -3.54 7.13
C SER A 64 20.69 -3.04 5.72
N PRO A 65 20.19 -1.80 5.55
CA PRO A 65 19.78 -1.26 4.26
C PRO A 65 20.93 -1.07 3.25
N LEU A 66 22.18 -1.16 3.71
CA LEU A 66 23.40 -0.89 2.93
C LEU A 66 24.24 -2.14 2.65
N SER A 67 23.83 -3.30 3.18
CA SER A 67 24.50 -4.56 2.86
C SER A 67 23.94 -5.11 1.54
N SER A 68 24.78 -5.14 0.51
CA SER A 68 24.54 -5.85 -0.74
C SER A 68 24.52 -7.37 -0.51
N GLY A 69 23.47 -7.86 0.16
CA GLY A 69 23.20 -9.28 0.31
C GLY A 69 22.28 -9.72 -0.81
N GLY A 70 22.84 -10.35 -1.85
CA GLY A 70 22.05 -11.02 -2.88
C GLY A 70 21.10 -12.03 -2.21
N ARG A 71 19.80 -11.78 -2.32
CA ARG A 71 18.80 -12.82 -2.13
C ARG A 71 18.59 -13.46 -3.49
N ASP A 72 18.90 -14.75 -3.57
CA ASP A 72 18.48 -15.58 -4.69
C ASP A 72 16.95 -15.48 -4.78
N ASP A 73 16.48 -14.94 -5.90
CA ASP A 73 15.07 -14.90 -6.30
C ASP A 73 14.65 -16.35 -6.66
N ASP A 74 14.43 -17.17 -5.65
CA ASP A 74 13.76 -18.46 -5.82
C ASP A 74 12.26 -18.20 -6.01
N GLN A 75 11.93 -17.94 -7.28
CA GLN A 75 10.75 -18.38 -8.01
C GLN A 75 9.57 -18.89 -7.17
N ARG A 76 8.69 -17.97 -6.72
CA ARG A 76 7.33 -18.31 -6.30
C ARG A 76 6.37 -18.19 -7.48
N ASP A 77 6.45 -19.14 -8.40
CA ASP A 77 5.36 -19.44 -9.33
C ASP A 77 4.30 -20.27 -8.58
N GLY A 78 3.54 -19.61 -7.71
CA GLY A 78 2.33 -20.15 -7.09
C GLY A 78 1.12 -19.47 -7.69
N ASP A 79 0.10 -20.23 -8.10
CA ASP A 79 -1.13 -19.76 -8.76
C ASP A 79 -1.63 -18.43 -8.18
N PHE A 80 -1.28 -17.34 -8.88
CA PHE A 80 -1.72 -15.99 -8.55
C PHE A 80 -3.23 -15.95 -8.76
N LEU A 81 -3.99 -16.07 -7.68
CA LEU A 81 -5.43 -15.88 -7.69
C LEU A 81 -5.71 -14.48 -8.25
N ALA A 82 -6.51 -14.37 -9.30
CA ALA A 82 -6.90 -13.09 -9.90
C ALA A 82 -7.53 -12.10 -8.88
N ALA A 83 -7.94 -12.59 -7.71
CA ALA A 83 -8.36 -11.79 -6.56
C ALA A 83 -7.22 -10.96 -5.93
N SER A 84 -5.96 -11.38 -6.04
CA SER A 84 -4.75 -10.63 -5.61
C SER A 84 -4.41 -9.49 -6.59
N THR A 85 -4.96 -9.51 -7.81
CA THR A 85 -4.69 -8.50 -8.85
C THR A 85 -5.43 -7.18 -8.61
N ILE A 86 -6.45 -7.21 -7.75
CA ILE A 86 -7.10 -6.01 -7.24
C ILE A 86 -6.89 -6.10 -5.74
N HIS A 87 -5.96 -5.32 -5.20
CA HIS A 87 -5.72 -5.20 -3.75
C HIS A 87 -6.96 -4.64 -3.05
N PHE A 88 -7.99 -5.47 -2.97
CA PHE A 88 -9.37 -5.11 -2.68
C PHE A 88 -9.57 -4.77 -1.21
N LEU A 89 -8.71 -5.26 -0.33
CA LEU A 89 -8.64 -4.86 1.06
C LEU A 89 -7.60 -3.75 1.25
N ALA A 90 -6.45 -3.83 0.59
CA ALA A 90 -5.37 -2.88 0.83
C ALA A 90 -5.71 -1.47 0.35
N THR A 91 -6.19 -1.30 -0.89
CA THR A 91 -6.51 0.03 -1.41
C THR A 91 -7.67 0.70 -0.64
N PRO A 92 -8.89 0.13 -0.57
CA PRO A 92 -9.98 0.81 0.13
C PRO A 92 -9.81 0.79 1.66
N GLY A 93 -9.20 -0.25 2.24
CA GLY A 93 -8.89 -0.29 3.67
C GLY A 93 -7.95 0.85 4.06
N ASN A 94 -6.96 1.14 3.23
CA ASN A 94 -6.07 2.28 3.44
C ASN A 94 -6.81 3.62 3.28
N LEU A 95 -7.70 3.77 2.30
CA LEU A 95 -8.52 4.99 2.20
C LEU A 95 -9.43 5.21 3.41
N LEU A 96 -9.95 4.13 4.01
CA LEU A 96 -10.73 4.21 5.25
C LEU A 96 -9.85 4.65 6.44
N LEU A 97 -8.63 4.14 6.54
CA LEU A 97 -7.67 4.55 7.56
C LEU A 97 -7.24 6.01 7.37
N ALA A 98 -7.02 6.46 6.15
CA ALA A 98 -6.73 7.85 5.83
C ALA A 98 -7.88 8.76 6.24
N TYR A 99 -9.11 8.38 5.90
CA TYR A 99 -10.31 9.12 6.32
C TYR A 99 -10.44 9.19 7.84
N ALA A 100 -10.23 8.08 8.54
CA ALA A 100 -10.26 8.05 10.01
C ALA A 100 -9.16 8.95 10.62
N THR A 101 -7.94 8.90 10.07
CA THR A 101 -6.82 9.75 10.49
C THR A 101 -7.16 11.24 10.33
N ILE A 102 -7.75 11.61 9.19
CA ILE A 102 -8.18 12.98 8.93
C ILE A 102 -9.24 13.43 9.95
N LEU A 103 -10.26 12.61 10.21
CA LEU A 103 -11.31 12.91 11.19
C LEU A 103 -10.73 13.11 12.60
N LEU A 104 -9.80 12.26 13.00
CA LEU A 104 -9.13 12.34 14.30
C LEU A 104 -8.31 13.63 14.43
N LEU A 105 -7.64 14.07 13.36
CA LEU A 105 -6.74 15.23 13.42
C LEU A 105 -7.49 16.56 13.21
N ALA A 106 -8.53 16.61 12.39
CA ALA A 106 -9.24 17.85 12.06
C ALA A 106 -9.83 18.58 13.29
N GLY A 107 -10.18 17.86 14.35
CA GLY A 107 -10.77 18.42 15.58
C GLY A 107 -9.76 18.87 16.65
N THR A 108 -8.46 18.71 16.43
CA THR A 108 -7.45 18.79 17.50
C THR A 108 -6.66 20.10 17.55
N GLY A 109 -6.83 20.98 16.56
CA GLY A 109 -6.03 22.20 16.42
C GLY A 109 -4.59 21.97 15.96
N ILE A 110 -4.24 20.73 15.60
CA ILE A 110 -2.95 20.38 15.00
C ILE A 110 -2.80 21.10 13.64
N PRO A 111 -1.61 21.60 13.28
CA PRO A 111 -1.40 22.28 12.01
C PRO A 111 -1.61 21.33 10.82
N HIS A 112 -2.16 21.85 9.71
CA HIS A 112 -2.54 21.05 8.54
C HIS A 112 -1.40 20.17 8.02
N TRP A 113 -0.19 20.71 7.91
CA TRP A 113 0.97 19.95 7.42
C TRP A 113 1.21 18.64 8.18
N ALA A 114 0.87 18.57 9.48
CA ALA A 114 1.05 17.35 10.27
C ALA A 114 0.00 16.29 9.91
N ALA A 115 -1.23 16.69 9.57
CA ALA A 115 -2.23 15.78 9.02
C ALA A 115 -1.83 15.26 7.64
N TYR A 116 -1.29 16.12 6.78
CA TYR A 116 -0.72 15.70 5.50
C TYR A 116 0.44 14.72 5.69
N PHE A 117 1.38 15.00 6.59
CA PHE A 117 2.48 14.07 6.91
C PHE A 117 1.98 12.72 7.42
N ALA A 118 1.00 12.72 8.34
CA ALA A 118 0.44 11.51 8.92
C ALA A 118 -0.22 10.63 7.85
N VAL A 119 -1.09 11.21 7.01
CA VAL A 119 -1.76 10.47 5.93
C VAL A 119 -0.76 10.00 4.87
N GLY A 120 0.26 10.79 4.54
CA GLY A 120 1.31 10.34 3.63
C GLY A 120 2.06 9.10 4.17
N THR A 121 2.44 9.15 5.45
CA THR A 121 3.13 8.04 6.14
C THR A 121 2.26 6.78 6.19
N GLU A 122 1.00 6.95 6.59
CA GLU A 122 0.01 5.90 6.71
C GLU A 122 -0.32 5.29 5.34
N ALA A 123 -0.53 6.11 4.31
CA ALA A 123 -0.77 5.64 2.94
C ALA A 123 0.29 4.64 2.48
N THR A 124 1.58 4.90 2.76
CA THR A 124 2.65 3.96 2.43
C THR A 124 2.66 2.73 3.32
N LEU A 125 2.59 2.91 4.64
CA LEU A 125 2.69 1.79 5.58
C LEU A 125 1.50 0.84 5.46
N ALA A 126 0.29 1.38 5.57
CA ALA A 126 -0.93 0.58 5.61
C ALA A 126 -1.17 -0.13 4.27
N TYR A 127 -0.86 0.49 3.11
CA TYR A 127 -0.95 -0.22 1.83
C TYR A 127 -0.07 -1.47 1.81
N ASN A 128 1.20 -1.35 2.20
CA ASN A 128 2.14 -2.46 2.17
C ASN A 128 1.77 -3.54 3.21
N VAL A 129 1.40 -3.14 4.43
CA VAL A 129 0.97 -4.07 5.49
C VAL A 129 -0.31 -4.81 5.11
N LEU A 130 -1.31 -4.12 4.56
CA LEU A 130 -2.55 -4.74 4.12
C LEU A 130 -2.33 -5.64 2.91
N THR A 131 -1.42 -5.27 2.00
CA THR A 131 -1.02 -6.15 0.88
C THR A 131 -0.36 -7.44 1.39
N LEU A 132 0.53 -7.34 2.40
CA LEU A 132 1.12 -8.53 3.04
C LEU A 132 0.06 -9.41 3.72
N LEU A 133 -0.94 -8.78 4.34
CA LEU A 133 -2.06 -9.49 4.96
C LEU A 133 -2.92 -10.21 3.90
N GLU A 134 -3.23 -9.56 2.78
CA GLU A 134 -3.93 -10.17 1.65
C GLU A 134 -3.16 -11.37 1.09
N ASP A 135 -1.86 -11.21 0.86
CA ASP A 135 -0.98 -12.27 0.37
C ASP A 135 -1.00 -13.47 1.34
N TYR A 136 -0.89 -13.22 2.65
CA TYR A 136 -0.98 -14.25 3.69
C TYR A 136 -2.34 -14.97 3.74
N ILE A 137 -3.45 -14.22 3.63
CA ILE A 137 -4.80 -14.81 3.59
C ILE A 137 -4.96 -15.66 2.32
N GLY A 138 -4.44 -15.19 1.18
CA GLY A 138 -4.45 -15.93 -0.08
C GLY A 138 -3.70 -17.27 0.01
N GLU A 139 -2.53 -17.27 0.65
CA GLU A 139 -1.77 -18.50 0.94
C GLU A 139 -2.56 -19.44 1.87
N LEU A 140 -3.15 -18.92 2.96
CA LEU A 140 -3.93 -19.73 3.90
C LEU A 140 -5.15 -20.40 3.25
N LEU A 141 -5.82 -19.70 2.34
CA LEU A 141 -7.01 -20.20 1.65
C LEU A 141 -6.69 -21.12 0.47
N SER A 142 -5.46 -21.06 -0.08
CA SER A 142 -5.03 -21.92 -1.19
C SER A 142 -4.48 -23.28 -0.77
N VAL A 143 -4.29 -23.54 0.54
CA VAL A 143 -3.91 -24.87 1.05
C VAL A 143 -4.98 -25.92 0.69
N PRO A 144 -4.62 -27.00 -0.04
CA PRO A 144 -5.58 -28.04 -0.43
C PRO A 144 -6.14 -28.77 0.79
N ARG A 145 -7.47 -28.70 0.97
CA ARG A 145 -8.21 -29.56 1.89
C ARG A 145 -8.28 -31.02 1.41
N PHE A 146 -7.19 -31.70 1.04
CA PHE A 146 -7.25 -33.15 0.77
C PHE A 146 -5.85 -33.81 0.77
N GLN A 147 -5.35 -34.15 1.97
CA GLN A 147 -4.50 -35.34 2.22
C GLN A 147 -4.66 -35.77 3.70
N ARG A 148 -5.87 -36.21 4.06
CA ARG A 148 -6.09 -37.16 5.16
C ARG A 148 -6.90 -38.31 4.56
N GLY A 149 -6.18 -39.31 4.06
CA GLY A 149 -6.68 -40.61 3.63
C GLY A 149 -5.71 -41.64 4.14
#